data_AF-A0A972TU73-F1
#
_entry.id   AF-A0A972TU73-F1
#
_cell.length_a   1.000
_cell.length_b   1.000
_cell.length_c   1.000
_cell.angle_alpha   90.00
_cell.angle_beta   90.00
_cell.angle_gamma   90.00
#
_symmetry.space_group_name_H-M   'P 1'
#
loop_
_entity.id
_entity.type
_entity.pdbx_description
1 polymer ?
#
loop_
_entity_poly.entity_id
_entity_poly.type
_entity_poly.pdbx_seq_one_letter_code
_entity_poly.pdbx_strand_id
1 'polypeptide(L)'
;MTKHRWIIYLSFLVFFFGSVFLSYSQADKIIENNIQAAGGKENLSKVKNYSFKYGTTTYYMSADGLMKLTDGREPIITKVILVEQDKVKSNSFNKVTELSGLQKSTYLCLAKLRCGLFTLKYFKDQLESKGLKSFGPKNHYMFTTHVGDLEVDFYLDSEEFTLKRMVIKGFDPSQDKYEINHDFGPYQEINGVKIPSSWFGSQVGTRGRNYEISDVKINQNLAENFFSKIDINAGKVEITEGALKGNIIESGFQRNMLQIATNWTDECIKRAGFKTKSKLVLQISDKEIEIDFYESFPPRSTIGPGAKFMVPNRRGDNYLIYLISPEYEKLAEKLEPLLPIRVKRK
;
A
#
# COMPACT_ATOMS: atom_id res chain seq x y z
N MET A 1 46.98 -14.95 46.49
CA MET A 1 45.53 -14.68 46.39
C MET A 1 45.09 -14.25 44.96
N THR A 2 45.80 -14.66 43.91
CA THR A 2 45.65 -14.11 42.54
C THR A 2 45.23 -15.14 41.47
N LYS A 3 45.40 -16.45 41.70
CA LYS A 3 45.03 -17.50 40.72
C LYS A 3 43.53 -17.83 40.68
N HIS A 4 42.79 -17.67 41.78
CA HIS A 4 41.35 -17.99 41.82
C HIS A 4 40.46 -16.95 41.13
N ARG A 5 40.89 -15.69 41.01
CA ARG A 5 40.10 -14.64 40.33
C ARG A 5 40.07 -14.83 38.82
N TRP A 6 41.16 -15.29 38.20
CA TRP A 6 41.24 -15.50 36.74
C TRP A 6 40.35 -16.65 36.24
N ILE A 7 40.20 -17.71 37.02
CA ILE A 7 39.32 -18.85 36.66
C ILE A 7 37.85 -18.42 36.67
N ILE A 8 37.44 -17.55 37.60
CA ILE A 8 36.05 -17.04 37.67
C ILE A 8 35.75 -16.14 36.47
N TYR A 9 36.67 -15.25 36.07
CA TYR A 9 36.50 -14.42 34.87
C TYR A 9 36.48 -15.24 33.58
N LEU A 10 37.32 -16.28 33.46
CA LEU A 10 37.34 -17.16 32.28
C LEU A 10 36.05 -18.00 32.19
N SER A 11 35.54 -18.52 33.30
CA SER A 11 34.28 -19.26 33.34
C SER A 11 33.08 -18.36 33.03
N PHE A 12 33.05 -17.11 33.51
CA PHE A 12 32.03 -16.15 33.13
C PHE A 12 32.11 -15.80 31.64
N LEU A 13 33.30 -15.63 31.08
CA LEU A 13 33.49 -15.34 29.66
C LEU A 13 33.01 -16.51 28.78
N VAL A 14 33.36 -17.74 29.15
CA VAL A 14 32.93 -18.96 28.40
C VAL A 14 31.42 -19.18 28.53
N PHE A 15 30.81 -18.92 29.69
CA PHE A 15 29.36 -19.02 29.85
C PHE A 15 28.61 -17.92 29.08
N PHE A 16 29.17 -16.70 29.04
CA PHE A 16 28.58 -15.56 28.35
C PHE A 16 28.73 -15.68 26.82
N PHE A 17 29.86 -16.16 26.31
CA PHE A 17 30.01 -16.47 24.89
C PHE A 17 29.19 -17.70 24.49
N GLY A 18 29.17 -18.75 25.32
CA GLY A 18 28.40 -19.97 25.04
C GLY A 18 26.90 -19.70 24.90
N SER A 19 26.31 -18.91 25.79
CA SER A 19 24.88 -18.57 25.72
C SER A 19 24.53 -17.71 24.51
N VAL A 20 25.38 -16.75 24.14
CA VAL A 20 25.18 -15.92 22.94
C VAL A 20 25.29 -16.75 21.65
N PHE A 21 26.27 -17.65 21.55
CA PHE A 21 26.42 -18.53 20.39
C PHE A 21 25.27 -19.55 20.26
N LEU A 22 24.79 -20.12 21.36
CA LEU A 22 23.64 -21.04 21.37
C LEU A 22 22.36 -20.34 20.91
N SER A 23 22.06 -19.15 21.43
CA SER A 23 20.88 -18.38 21.02
C SER A 23 20.93 -17.94 19.55
N TYR A 24 22.11 -17.58 19.04
CA TYR A 24 22.31 -17.23 17.63
C TYR A 24 22.07 -18.43 16.70
N SER A 25 22.58 -19.62 17.05
CA SER A 25 22.39 -20.85 16.27
C SER A 25 20.92 -21.30 16.18
N GLN A 26 20.13 -21.01 17.22
CA GLN A 26 18.71 -21.36 17.27
C GLN A 26 17.85 -20.45 16.39
N ALA A 27 18.14 -19.14 16.38
CA ALA A 27 17.44 -18.16 15.55
C ALA A 27 17.59 -18.48 14.06
N ASP A 28 18.82 -18.77 13.63
CA ASP A 28 19.13 -19.14 12.25
C ASP A 28 18.35 -20.38 11.79
N LYS A 29 18.28 -21.40 12.64
CA LYS A 29 17.51 -22.62 12.36
C LYS A 29 16.01 -22.35 12.22
N ILE A 30 15.44 -21.48 13.06
CA ILE A 30 14.03 -21.11 12.97
C ILE A 30 13.74 -20.37 11.66
N ILE A 31 14.62 -19.47 11.23
CA ILE A 31 14.50 -18.77 9.95
C ILE A 31 14.64 -19.76 8.79
N GLU A 32 15.53 -20.73 8.89
CA GLU A 32 15.68 -21.78 7.88
C GLU A 32 14.41 -22.63 7.77
N ASN A 33 13.81 -23.00 8.90
CA ASN A 33 12.53 -23.71 8.93
C ASN A 33 11.38 -22.86 8.36
N ASN A 34 11.36 -21.55 8.61
CA ASN A 34 10.40 -20.62 7.99
C ASN A 34 10.51 -20.62 6.46
N ILE A 35 11.74 -20.63 5.93
CA ILE A 35 12.00 -20.74 4.50
C ILE A 35 11.52 -22.11 3.96
N GLN A 36 11.77 -23.20 4.68
CA GLN A 36 11.28 -24.53 4.30
C GLN A 36 9.76 -24.61 4.30
N ALA A 37 9.10 -24.07 5.33
CA ALA A 37 7.65 -24.03 5.45
C ALA A 37 6.98 -23.27 4.29
N ALA A 38 7.63 -22.23 3.78
CA ALA A 38 7.13 -21.45 2.65
C ALA A 38 7.33 -22.11 1.27
N GLY A 39 7.98 -23.28 1.20
CA GLY A 39 8.23 -24.00 -0.06
C GLY A 39 9.68 -24.44 -0.28
N GLY A 40 10.60 -24.04 0.61
CA GLY A 40 12.00 -24.44 0.55
C GLY A 40 12.85 -23.61 -0.40
N LYS A 41 14.16 -23.56 -0.10
CA LYS A 41 15.14 -22.73 -0.84
C LYS A 41 15.08 -22.95 -2.35
N GLU A 42 14.87 -24.19 -2.79
CA GLU A 42 14.81 -24.56 -4.21
C GLU A 42 13.59 -23.97 -4.94
N ASN A 43 12.39 -24.05 -4.35
CA ASN A 43 11.20 -23.50 -5.01
C ASN A 43 11.18 -21.97 -4.94
N LEU A 44 11.60 -21.39 -3.82
CA LEU A 44 11.67 -19.93 -3.68
C LEU A 44 12.70 -19.32 -4.64
N SER A 45 13.82 -19.99 -4.95
CA SER A 45 14.83 -19.48 -5.88
C SER A 45 14.37 -19.50 -7.35
N LYS A 46 13.38 -20.33 -7.68
CA LYS A 46 12.75 -20.37 -9.02
C LYS A 46 11.79 -19.20 -9.27
N VAL A 47 11.40 -18.46 -8.23
CA VAL A 47 10.52 -17.29 -8.35
C VAL A 47 11.35 -16.06 -8.69
N LYS A 48 11.30 -15.62 -9.95
CA LYS A 48 11.93 -14.37 -10.43
C LYS A 48 11.10 -13.14 -10.09
N ASN A 49 9.78 -13.26 -10.25
CA ASN A 49 8.82 -12.25 -9.85
C ASN A 49 7.47 -12.90 -9.53
N TYR A 50 6.64 -12.20 -8.77
CA TYR A 50 5.24 -12.57 -8.63
C TYR A 50 4.36 -11.35 -8.42
N SER A 51 3.06 -11.51 -8.62
CA SER A 51 2.08 -10.48 -8.30
C SER A 51 0.83 -11.06 -7.65
N PHE A 52 0.07 -10.20 -6.99
CA PHE A 52 -1.29 -10.48 -6.55
C PHE A 52 -2.12 -9.19 -6.55
N LYS A 53 -3.44 -9.31 -6.56
CA LYS A 53 -4.37 -8.19 -6.43
C LYS A 53 -4.98 -8.12 -5.04
N TYR A 54 -5.29 -6.90 -4.60
CA TYR A 54 -6.19 -6.61 -3.50
C TYR A 54 -7.02 -5.38 -3.86
N GLY A 55 -8.33 -5.57 -4.04
CA GLY A 55 -9.20 -4.53 -4.56
C GLY A 55 -8.75 -4.06 -5.96
N THR A 56 -8.55 -2.75 -6.11
CA THR A 56 -8.03 -2.13 -7.35
C THR A 56 -6.51 -2.08 -7.42
N THR A 57 -5.82 -2.53 -6.38
CA THR A 57 -4.36 -2.47 -6.34
C THR A 57 -3.75 -3.80 -6.76
N THR A 58 -2.81 -3.76 -7.69
CA THR A 58 -1.93 -4.89 -8.02
C THR A 58 -0.56 -4.67 -7.41
N TYR A 59 -0.05 -5.68 -6.72
CA TYR A 59 1.26 -5.70 -6.09
C TYR A 59 2.17 -6.59 -6.92
N TYR A 60 3.33 -6.07 -7.32
CA TYR A 60 4.37 -6.79 -8.04
C TYR A 60 5.63 -6.81 -7.19
N MET A 61 6.27 -7.98 -7.13
CA MET A 61 7.47 -8.23 -6.33
C MET A 61 8.51 -8.90 -7.23
N SER A 62 9.76 -8.47 -7.12
CA SER A 62 10.93 -9.09 -7.75
C SER A 62 11.73 -9.89 -6.71
N ALA A 63 12.44 -10.94 -7.16
CA ALA A 63 13.46 -11.63 -6.38
C ALA A 63 14.58 -10.70 -5.90
N ASP A 64 14.81 -9.59 -6.61
CA ASP A 64 15.84 -8.59 -6.28
C ASP A 64 15.41 -7.61 -5.17
N GLY A 65 14.25 -7.84 -4.54
CA GLY A 65 13.74 -7.00 -3.46
C GLY A 65 13.03 -5.72 -3.95
N LEU A 66 12.75 -5.61 -5.24
CA LEU A 66 11.98 -4.50 -5.82
C LEU A 66 10.49 -4.77 -5.69
N MET A 67 9.73 -3.77 -5.23
CA MET A 67 8.27 -3.85 -5.15
C MET A 67 7.64 -2.70 -5.91
N LYS A 68 6.61 -3.00 -6.72
CA LYS A 68 5.81 -2.00 -7.42
C LYS A 68 4.33 -2.23 -7.15
N LEU A 69 3.62 -1.17 -6.80
CA LEU A 69 2.18 -1.17 -6.65
C LEU A 69 1.58 -0.33 -7.76
N THR A 70 0.51 -0.81 -8.37
CA THR A 70 -0.31 -0.05 -9.32
C THR A 70 -1.74 -0.04 -8.81
N ASP A 71 -2.35 1.13 -8.66
CA ASP A 71 -3.74 1.27 -8.23
C ASP A 71 -4.58 1.92 -9.34
N GLY A 72 -5.76 1.34 -9.56
CA GLY A 72 -6.70 1.74 -10.61
C GLY A 72 -7.42 0.54 -11.21
N ARG A 73 -8.32 0.80 -12.17
CA ARG A 73 -8.97 -0.26 -12.95
C ARG A 73 -8.51 -0.12 -14.38
N GLU A 74 -7.99 -1.21 -14.97
CA GLU A 74 -7.53 -1.20 -16.36
C GLU A 74 -8.56 -0.56 -17.30
N PRO A 75 -8.13 0.29 -18.25
CA PRO A 75 -6.74 0.68 -18.53
C PRO A 75 -6.19 1.80 -17.63
N ILE A 76 -7.00 2.32 -16.70
CA ILE A 76 -6.65 3.46 -15.84
C ILE A 76 -5.75 3.02 -14.69
N ILE A 77 -4.62 3.71 -14.56
CA ILE A 77 -3.75 3.63 -13.39
C ILE A 77 -3.65 5.05 -12.86
N THR A 78 -4.14 5.29 -11.64
CA THR A 78 -4.12 6.63 -11.01
C THR A 78 -2.92 6.80 -10.10
N LYS A 79 -2.39 5.69 -9.57
CA LYS A 79 -1.26 5.70 -8.66
C LYS A 79 -0.29 4.55 -8.92
N VAL A 80 0.99 4.87 -8.90
CA VAL A 80 2.09 3.90 -8.83
C VAL A 80 2.91 4.19 -7.59
N ILE A 81 3.31 3.15 -6.86
CA ILE A 81 4.34 3.25 -5.81
C ILE A 81 5.45 2.29 -6.20
N LEU A 82 6.68 2.79 -6.19
CA LEU A 82 7.87 2.05 -6.51
C LEU A 82 8.81 2.04 -5.30
N VAL A 83 9.25 0.84 -4.93
CA VAL A 83 10.16 0.59 -3.81
C VAL A 83 11.42 -0.06 -4.35
N GLU A 84 12.54 0.65 -4.20
CA GLU A 84 13.87 0.23 -4.66
C GLU A 84 14.85 0.43 -3.50
N GLN A 85 15.42 -0.65 -2.96
CA GLN A 85 16.45 -0.60 -1.92
C GLN A 85 16.10 0.30 -0.73
N ASP A 86 16.58 1.55 -0.72
CA ASP A 86 16.41 2.56 0.32
C ASP A 86 15.51 3.73 -0.12
N LYS A 87 14.87 3.64 -1.29
CA LYS A 87 14.03 4.70 -1.88
C LYS A 87 12.62 4.21 -2.12
N VAL A 88 11.67 5.10 -1.88
CA VAL A 88 10.25 4.87 -2.18
C VAL A 88 9.72 6.09 -2.91
N LYS A 89 9.28 5.89 -4.15
CA LYS A 89 8.67 6.95 -4.96
C LYS A 89 7.21 6.60 -5.20
N SER A 90 6.37 7.63 -5.26
CA SER A 90 4.99 7.50 -5.68
C SER A 90 4.70 8.46 -6.81
N ASN A 91 3.89 8.04 -7.77
CA ASN A 91 3.27 8.91 -8.76
C ASN A 91 1.77 8.81 -8.55
N SER A 92 1.12 9.88 -8.10
CA SER A 92 -0.34 9.97 -7.94
C SER A 92 -0.83 11.10 -8.83
N PHE A 93 -1.71 10.80 -9.80
CA PHE A 93 -2.22 11.80 -10.76
C PHE A 93 -1.12 12.68 -11.40
N ASN A 94 -0.03 12.06 -11.88
CA ASN A 94 1.13 12.67 -12.52
C ASN A 94 2.02 13.51 -11.58
N LYS A 95 1.78 13.44 -10.27
CA LYS A 95 2.64 14.04 -9.25
C LYS A 95 3.60 13.00 -8.68
N VAL A 96 4.86 13.09 -9.11
CA VAL A 96 5.93 12.24 -8.57
C VAL A 96 6.45 12.84 -7.26
N THR A 97 6.42 12.03 -6.19
CA THR A 97 6.89 12.39 -4.86
C THR A 97 7.73 11.26 -4.29
N GLU A 98 8.89 11.58 -3.72
CA GLU A 98 9.66 10.65 -2.90
C GLU A 98 9.07 10.62 -1.49
N LEU A 99 8.68 9.42 -1.02
CA LEU A 99 8.12 9.23 0.31
C LEU A 99 9.23 9.25 1.37
N SER A 100 8.90 9.72 2.57
CA SER A 100 9.82 9.83 3.70
C SER A 100 9.17 9.32 5.00
N GLY A 101 9.96 9.29 6.08
CA GLY A 101 9.53 8.93 7.43
C GLY A 101 8.86 7.55 7.55
N LEU A 102 7.79 7.47 8.35
CA LEU A 102 7.05 6.24 8.61
C LEU A 102 6.46 5.60 7.34
N GLN A 103 6.04 6.41 6.36
CA GLN A 103 5.48 5.89 5.10
C GLN A 103 6.55 5.16 4.29
N LYS A 104 7.72 5.79 4.09
CA LYS A 104 8.87 5.17 3.44
C LYS A 104 9.25 3.87 4.15
N SER A 105 9.43 3.94 5.46
CA SER A 105 9.81 2.79 6.28
C SER A 105 8.79 1.64 6.20
N THR A 106 7.49 1.97 6.16
CA THR A 106 6.41 0.97 6.01
C THR A 106 6.51 0.26 4.66
N TYR A 107 6.67 0.99 3.55
CA TYR A 107 6.80 0.39 2.23
C TYR A 107 8.09 -0.44 2.09
N LEU A 108 9.19 -0.01 2.69
CA LEU A 108 10.44 -0.78 2.75
C LEU A 108 10.26 -2.10 3.51
N CYS A 109 9.60 -2.05 4.68
CA CYS A 109 9.29 -3.24 5.48
C CYS A 109 8.42 -4.22 4.69
N LEU A 110 7.34 -3.72 4.08
CA LEU A 110 6.44 -4.54 3.27
C LEU A 110 7.12 -5.11 2.02
N ALA A 111 8.01 -4.35 1.37
CA ALA A 111 8.80 -4.84 0.23
C ALA A 111 9.70 -6.00 0.65
N LYS A 112 10.47 -5.86 1.73
CA LYS A 112 11.33 -6.93 2.26
C LYS A 112 10.51 -8.18 2.58
N LEU A 113 9.38 -8.04 3.27
CA LEU A 113 8.53 -9.19 3.62
C LEU A 113 7.93 -9.86 2.39
N ARG A 114 7.33 -9.09 1.47
CA ARG A 114 6.60 -9.63 0.32
C ARG A 114 7.54 -10.17 -0.75
N CYS A 115 8.61 -9.46 -1.11
CA CYS A 115 9.66 -10.05 -1.97
C CYS A 115 10.25 -11.31 -1.32
N GLY A 116 10.24 -11.36 0.02
CA GLY A 116 10.56 -12.53 0.85
C GLY A 116 9.60 -13.71 0.72
N LEU A 117 8.51 -13.60 -0.05
CA LEU A 117 7.39 -14.54 -0.07
C LEU A 117 6.84 -14.80 1.33
N PHE A 118 6.74 -13.73 2.13
CA PHE A 118 6.28 -13.74 3.53
C PHE A 118 7.18 -14.55 4.50
N THR A 119 8.42 -14.82 4.10
CA THR A 119 9.48 -15.34 4.98
C THR A 119 10.32 -14.22 5.57
N LEU A 120 11.09 -14.53 6.60
CA LEU A 120 12.01 -13.59 7.24
C LEU A 120 13.39 -13.51 6.56
N LYS A 121 13.57 -14.10 5.37
CA LYS A 121 14.89 -14.23 4.71
C LYS A 121 15.62 -12.89 4.50
N TYR A 122 14.89 -11.82 4.13
CA TYR A 122 15.48 -10.49 3.91
C TYR A 122 15.66 -9.65 5.18
N PHE A 123 15.38 -10.25 6.34
CA PHE A 123 15.63 -9.66 7.65
C PHE A 123 16.71 -10.40 8.42
N LYS A 124 17.18 -11.58 7.95
CA LYS A 124 18.00 -12.54 8.72
C LYS A 124 19.09 -11.87 9.57
N ASP A 125 19.88 -10.99 8.97
CA ASP A 125 21.05 -10.38 9.63
C ASP A 125 20.71 -9.22 10.58
N GLN A 126 19.42 -8.89 10.70
CA GLN A 126 18.91 -7.75 11.47
C GLN A 126 17.92 -8.19 12.57
N LEU A 127 17.61 -9.49 12.65
CA LEU A 127 16.63 -10.02 13.59
C LEU A 127 17.26 -10.28 14.96
N GLU A 128 16.58 -9.78 15.98
CA GLU A 128 16.80 -10.15 17.36
C GLU A 128 15.73 -11.15 17.80
N SER A 129 16.15 -12.36 18.19
CA SER A 129 15.23 -13.37 18.74
C SER A 129 14.80 -12.97 20.15
N LYS A 130 13.49 -12.89 20.37
CA LYS A 130 12.88 -12.66 21.68
C LYS A 130 12.36 -13.95 22.34
N GLY A 131 12.67 -15.10 21.74
CA GLY A 131 12.26 -16.41 22.22
C GLY A 131 10.81 -16.78 21.89
N LEU A 132 10.29 -17.76 22.61
CA LEU A 132 8.93 -18.26 22.44
C LEU A 132 7.94 -17.41 23.24
N LYS A 133 6.84 -17.00 22.62
CA LYS A 133 5.71 -16.33 23.28
C LYS A 133 4.43 -17.13 23.13
N SER A 134 3.70 -17.27 24.23
CA SER A 134 2.40 -17.93 24.26
C SER A 134 1.26 -16.91 24.17
N PHE A 135 0.32 -17.15 23.27
CA PHE A 135 -0.92 -16.39 23.13
C PHE A 135 -2.09 -17.38 23.17
N GLY A 136 -2.70 -17.52 24.35
CA GLY A 136 -3.66 -18.59 24.61
C GLY A 136 -3.00 -19.97 24.43
N PRO A 137 -3.60 -20.91 23.68
CA PRO A 137 -3.03 -22.25 23.48
C PRO A 137 -1.89 -22.30 22.45
N LYS A 138 -1.63 -21.20 21.73
CA LYS A 138 -0.64 -21.18 20.63
C LYS A 138 0.68 -20.58 21.07
N ASN A 139 1.77 -21.18 20.62
CA ASN A 139 3.12 -20.69 20.83
C ASN A 139 3.69 -20.12 19.53
N HIS A 140 4.44 -19.03 19.64
CA HIS A 140 5.04 -18.36 18.50
C HIS A 140 6.49 -17.98 18.79
N TYR A 141 7.40 -18.20 17.84
CA TYR A 141 8.72 -17.60 17.89
C TYR A 141 8.61 -16.13 17.56
N MET A 142 9.10 -15.26 18.45
CA MET A 142 9.10 -13.83 18.25
C MET A 142 10.48 -13.33 17.82
N PHE A 143 10.50 -12.53 16.76
CA PHE A 143 11.67 -11.77 16.34
C PHE A 143 11.35 -10.29 16.25
N THR A 144 12.33 -9.44 16.54
CA THR A 144 12.23 -7.99 16.39
C THR A 144 13.33 -7.49 15.48
N THR A 145 13.06 -6.47 14.67
CA THR A 145 14.05 -5.77 13.85
C THR A 145 13.71 -4.28 13.77
N HIS A 146 14.62 -3.48 13.23
CA HIS A 146 14.34 -2.11 12.84
C HIS A 146 14.34 -1.96 11.32
N VAL A 147 13.43 -1.15 10.79
CA VAL A 147 13.38 -0.77 9.37
C VAL A 147 13.15 0.73 9.28
N GLY A 148 14.21 1.49 9.05
CA GLY A 148 14.14 2.95 9.14
C GLY A 148 13.67 3.37 10.53
N ASP A 149 12.59 4.15 10.58
CA ASP A 149 12.02 4.70 11.82
C ASP A 149 11.05 3.73 12.53
N LEU A 150 11.01 2.46 12.10
CA LEU A 150 10.05 1.47 12.60
C LEU A 150 10.76 0.36 13.39
N GLU A 151 10.17 -0.01 14.53
CA GLU A 151 10.38 -1.31 15.17
C GLU A 151 9.35 -2.29 14.59
N VAL A 152 9.80 -3.48 14.19
CA VAL A 152 8.93 -4.49 13.58
C VAL A 152 9.08 -5.81 14.33
N ASP A 153 7.97 -6.31 14.86
CA ASP A 153 7.88 -7.62 15.49
C ASP A 153 7.25 -8.63 14.53
N PHE A 154 7.86 -9.82 14.42
CA PHE A 154 7.36 -10.96 13.69
C PHE A 154 7.05 -12.12 14.64
N TYR A 155 5.95 -12.82 14.37
CA TYR A 155 5.51 -13.98 15.14
C TYR A 155 5.31 -15.16 14.19
N LEU A 156 6.22 -16.12 14.27
CA LEU A 156 6.15 -17.36 13.51
C LEU A 156 5.47 -18.44 14.36
N ASP A 157 4.57 -19.21 13.76
CA ASP A 157 4.00 -20.39 14.41
C ASP A 157 5.11 -21.36 14.84
N SER A 158 5.05 -21.89 16.07
CA SER A 158 6.15 -22.71 16.59
C SER A 158 6.23 -24.11 15.96
N GLU A 159 5.16 -24.59 15.34
CA GLU A 159 5.07 -25.91 14.73
C GLU A 159 5.15 -25.81 13.21
N GLU A 160 4.39 -24.90 12.61
CA GLU A 160 4.33 -24.72 11.16
C GLU A 160 5.43 -23.79 10.62
N PHE A 161 6.07 -22.99 11.47
CA PHE A 161 7.05 -21.96 11.10
C PHE A 161 6.54 -20.93 10.09
N THR A 162 5.23 -20.86 9.84
CA THR A 162 4.60 -19.83 8.99
C THR A 162 4.42 -18.52 9.76
N LEU A 163 4.50 -17.37 9.07
CA LEU A 163 4.27 -16.07 9.68
C LEU A 163 2.78 -15.93 10.01
N LYS A 164 2.46 -15.74 11.30
CA LYS A 164 1.08 -15.56 11.79
C LYS A 164 0.77 -14.12 12.11
N ARG A 165 1.76 -13.33 12.55
CA ARG A 165 1.56 -11.92 12.86
C ARG A 165 2.81 -11.09 12.60
N MET A 166 2.59 -9.87 12.12
CA MET A 166 3.60 -8.81 12.07
C MET A 166 3.03 -7.56 12.77
N VAL A 167 3.82 -6.91 13.61
CA VAL A 167 3.45 -5.65 14.27
C VAL A 167 4.47 -4.61 13.90
N ILE A 168 4.03 -3.55 13.23
CA ILE A 168 4.85 -2.40 12.88
C ILE A 168 4.58 -1.31 13.91
N LYS A 169 5.62 -0.82 14.57
CA LYS A 169 5.55 0.26 15.56
C LYS A 169 6.45 1.41 15.14
N GLY A 170 6.00 2.62 15.43
CA GLY A 170 6.76 3.85 15.22
C GLY A 170 6.18 4.98 16.04
N PHE A 171 6.79 6.15 15.91
CA PHE A 171 6.34 7.38 16.55
C PHE A 171 6.05 8.43 15.48
N ASP A 172 4.85 9.00 15.53
CA ASP A 172 4.44 10.14 14.71
C ASP A 172 4.17 11.33 15.66
N PRO A 173 4.92 12.44 15.58
CA PRO A 173 4.70 13.60 16.46
C PRO A 173 3.26 14.16 16.42
N SER A 174 2.49 13.86 15.37
CA SER A 174 1.09 14.28 15.23
C SER A 174 0.06 13.26 15.74
N GLN A 175 0.44 11.98 15.88
CA GLN A 175 -0.46 10.89 16.30
C GLN A 175 0.05 10.11 17.52
N ASP A 176 1.13 10.57 18.14
CA ASP A 176 1.94 9.88 19.15
C ASP A 176 2.39 8.49 18.69
N LYS A 177 1.64 7.45 19.08
CA LYS A 177 1.99 6.06 18.85
C LYS A 177 1.41 5.55 17.54
N TYR A 178 2.28 5.26 16.58
CA TYR A 178 1.92 4.55 15.36
C TYR A 178 2.11 3.04 15.58
N GLU A 179 1.04 2.27 15.51
CA GLU A 179 1.10 0.81 15.60
C GLU A 179 0.12 0.17 14.62
N ILE A 180 0.62 -0.67 13.72
CA ILE A 180 -0.17 -1.44 12.76
C ILE A 180 0.07 -2.92 12.97
N ASN A 181 -1.01 -3.66 13.17
CA ASN A 181 -1.02 -5.11 13.28
C ASN A 181 -1.43 -5.72 11.93
N HIS A 182 -0.69 -6.75 11.51
CA HIS A 182 -1.02 -7.62 10.38
C HIS A 182 -1.12 -9.05 10.89
N ASP A 183 -2.33 -9.60 10.96
CA ASP A 183 -2.60 -10.99 11.35
C ASP A 183 -2.84 -11.82 10.09
N PHE A 184 -1.91 -12.72 9.77
CA PHE A 184 -1.94 -13.50 8.54
C PHE A 184 -2.87 -14.70 8.67
N GLY A 185 -3.73 -14.84 7.65
CA GLY A 185 -4.69 -15.93 7.55
C GLY A 185 -4.06 -17.23 7.03
N PRO A 186 -4.90 -18.14 6.51
CA PRO A 186 -4.43 -19.38 5.90
C PRO A 186 -3.46 -19.15 4.75
N TYR A 187 -2.58 -20.12 4.51
CA TYR A 187 -1.66 -20.10 3.38
C TYR A 187 -2.23 -20.94 2.24
N GLN A 188 -2.15 -20.42 1.02
CA GLN A 188 -2.41 -21.14 -0.21
C GLN A 188 -1.08 -21.58 -0.84
N GLU A 189 -1.07 -22.72 -1.50
CA GLU A 189 0.09 -23.25 -2.20
C GLU A 189 -0.06 -23.07 -3.71
N ILE A 190 0.94 -22.45 -4.33
CA ILE A 190 0.97 -22.16 -5.77
C ILE A 190 2.36 -22.49 -6.28
N ASN A 191 2.46 -23.46 -7.19
CA ASN A 191 3.72 -23.93 -7.77
C ASN A 191 4.78 -24.30 -6.71
N GLY A 192 4.37 -24.97 -5.63
CA GLY A 192 5.26 -25.38 -4.54
C GLY A 192 5.70 -24.26 -3.59
N VAL A 193 5.09 -23.08 -3.69
CA VAL A 193 5.32 -21.93 -2.80
C VAL A 193 4.07 -21.63 -2.00
N LYS A 194 4.20 -21.49 -0.68
CA LYS A 194 3.11 -21.12 0.21
C LYS A 194 3.11 -19.62 0.49
N ILE A 195 1.98 -18.98 0.24
CA ILE A 195 1.75 -17.55 0.52
C ILE A 195 0.43 -17.37 1.28
N PRO A 196 0.27 -16.37 2.16
CA PRO A 196 -1.02 -16.07 2.77
C PRO A 196 -2.08 -15.78 1.71
N SER A 197 -3.27 -16.37 1.82
CA SER A 197 -4.43 -16.01 0.99
C SER A 197 -5.13 -14.75 1.48
N SER A 198 -4.95 -14.41 2.75
CA SER A 198 -5.43 -13.17 3.33
C SER A 198 -4.66 -12.75 4.58
N TRP A 199 -4.86 -11.51 5.02
CA TRP A 199 -4.47 -11.04 6.35
C TRP A 199 -5.38 -9.92 6.83
N PHE A 200 -5.61 -9.83 8.13
CA PHE A 200 -6.28 -8.70 8.76
C PHE A 200 -5.25 -7.63 9.12
N GLY A 201 -5.47 -6.40 8.65
CA GLY A 201 -4.62 -5.25 8.98
C GLY A 201 -5.37 -4.22 9.81
N SER A 202 -4.83 -3.80 10.96
CA SER A 202 -5.45 -2.80 11.81
C SER A 202 -4.43 -1.88 12.46
N GLN A 203 -4.59 -0.58 12.27
CA GLN A 203 -3.91 0.42 13.08
C GLN A 203 -4.62 0.54 14.43
N VAL A 204 -3.87 0.58 15.53
CA VAL A 204 -4.42 0.75 16.88
C VAL A 204 -5.28 2.03 16.93
N GLY A 205 -6.48 1.93 17.52
CA GLY A 205 -7.44 3.04 17.58
C GLY A 205 -8.27 3.25 16.31
N THR A 206 -8.10 2.42 15.28
CA THR A 206 -8.87 2.50 14.02
C THR A 206 -9.61 1.20 13.71
N ARG A 207 -10.58 1.25 12.80
CA ARG A 207 -11.22 0.05 12.26
C ARG A 207 -10.27 -0.65 11.28
N GLY A 208 -9.91 -1.89 11.58
CA GLY A 208 -9.11 -2.73 10.68
C GLY A 208 -9.85 -3.16 9.41
N ARG A 209 -9.11 -3.80 8.52
CA ARG A 209 -9.58 -4.28 7.21
C ARG A 209 -9.03 -5.66 6.92
N ASN A 210 -9.85 -6.50 6.27
CA ASN A 210 -9.36 -7.75 5.72
C ASN A 210 -8.73 -7.50 4.34
N TYR A 211 -7.56 -8.10 4.12
CA TYR A 211 -6.84 -8.12 2.86
C TYR A 211 -6.95 -9.51 2.27
N GLU A 212 -7.91 -9.73 1.37
CA GLU A 212 -8.03 -10.99 0.62
C GLU A 212 -7.35 -10.82 -0.73
N ILE A 213 -6.33 -11.64 -1.00
CA ILE A 213 -5.58 -11.53 -2.25
C ILE A 213 -6.17 -12.42 -3.33
N SER A 214 -6.06 -11.97 -4.58
CA SER A 214 -6.51 -12.72 -5.76
C SER A 214 -5.51 -12.60 -6.91
N ASP A 215 -5.79 -13.28 -8.03
CA ASP A 215 -5.01 -13.21 -9.28
C ASP A 215 -3.50 -13.37 -9.06
N VAL A 216 -3.11 -14.35 -8.24
CA VAL A 216 -1.70 -14.60 -7.97
C VAL A 216 -1.04 -15.14 -9.24
N LYS A 217 0.02 -14.47 -9.69
CA LYS A 217 0.79 -14.86 -10.88
C LYS A 217 2.26 -14.94 -10.52
N ILE A 218 2.93 -16.01 -10.93
CA ILE A 218 4.36 -16.27 -10.67
C ILE A 218 5.10 -16.28 -12.00
N ASN A 219 6.31 -15.72 -12.03
CA ASN A 219 7.21 -15.69 -13.18
C ASN A 219 6.56 -15.09 -14.43
N GLN A 220 5.91 -13.94 -14.27
CA GLN A 220 5.31 -13.20 -15.37
C GLN A 220 6.40 -12.64 -16.30
N ASN A 221 6.07 -12.58 -17.58
CA ASN A 221 6.87 -11.85 -18.56
C ASN A 221 6.62 -10.34 -18.39
N LEU A 222 7.48 -9.68 -17.62
CA LEU A 222 7.44 -8.24 -17.38
C LEU A 222 8.48 -7.54 -18.27
N ALA A 223 8.20 -6.31 -18.68
CA ALA A 223 9.18 -5.49 -19.40
C ALA A 223 10.45 -5.28 -18.55
N GLU A 224 11.62 -5.19 -19.18
CA GLU A 224 12.92 -5.05 -18.48
C GLU A 224 12.96 -3.83 -17.55
N ASN A 225 12.29 -2.73 -17.93
CA ASN A 225 12.21 -1.50 -17.15
C ASN A 225 10.95 -1.41 -16.26
N PHE A 226 10.24 -2.52 -16.03
CA PHE A 226 8.96 -2.49 -15.31
C PHE A 226 9.07 -1.94 -13.89
N PHE A 227 10.14 -2.33 -13.18
CA PHE A 227 10.46 -1.89 -11.82
C PHE A 227 11.28 -0.60 -11.76
N SER A 228 11.46 0.12 -12.87
CA SER A 228 12.07 1.47 -12.86
C SER A 228 11.11 2.55 -13.39
N LYS A 229 10.10 2.14 -14.17
CA LYS A 229 9.06 3.04 -14.70
C LYS A 229 8.00 3.36 -13.65
N ILE A 230 7.74 4.65 -13.40
CA ILE A 230 6.71 5.14 -12.46
C ILE A 230 5.49 5.76 -13.14
N ASP A 231 5.33 5.55 -14.45
CA ASP A 231 4.25 6.16 -15.21
C ASP A 231 2.88 5.63 -14.78
N ILE A 232 1.90 6.53 -14.83
CA ILE A 232 0.49 6.23 -14.60
C ILE A 232 -0.28 6.38 -15.92
N ASN A 233 -1.56 5.96 -15.94
CA ASN A 233 -2.46 6.20 -17.06
C ASN A 233 -3.75 6.86 -16.54
N ALA A 234 -3.68 8.17 -16.31
CA ALA A 234 -4.78 8.99 -15.80
C ALA A 234 -5.13 10.14 -16.75
N GLY A 235 -4.66 10.11 -18.00
CA GLY A 235 -4.80 11.21 -18.94
C GLY A 235 -3.91 12.42 -18.63
N LYS A 236 -4.11 13.51 -19.37
CA LYS A 236 -3.34 14.76 -19.25
C LYS A 236 -4.23 15.85 -18.67
N VAL A 237 -3.63 16.82 -17.97
CA VAL A 237 -4.34 18.00 -17.48
C VAL A 237 -3.73 19.24 -18.10
N GLU A 238 -4.57 20.07 -18.72
CA GLU A 238 -4.20 21.40 -19.20
C GLU A 238 -4.84 22.45 -18.29
N ILE A 239 -4.03 23.38 -17.81
CA ILE A 239 -4.45 24.41 -16.85
C ILE A 239 -4.25 25.77 -17.47
N THR A 240 -5.32 26.57 -17.52
CA THR A 240 -5.27 28.00 -17.82
C THR A 240 -6.01 28.76 -16.73
N GLU A 241 -5.79 30.07 -16.61
CA GLU A 241 -6.56 30.87 -15.66
C GLU A 241 -8.06 30.73 -15.97
N GLY A 242 -8.85 30.37 -14.95
CA GLY A 242 -10.28 30.17 -15.06
C GLY A 242 -10.72 28.92 -15.84
N ALA A 243 -9.84 27.99 -16.23
CA ALA A 243 -10.27 26.75 -16.87
C ALA A 243 -9.34 25.55 -16.64
N LEU A 244 -9.92 24.36 -16.63
CA LEU A 244 -9.22 23.08 -16.57
C LEU A 244 -9.75 22.15 -17.65
N LYS A 245 -8.84 21.56 -18.41
CA LYS A 245 -9.14 20.38 -19.24
C LYS A 245 -8.47 19.17 -18.64
N GLY A 246 -9.14 18.04 -18.66
CA GLY A 246 -8.61 16.78 -18.17
C GLY A 246 -9.34 15.61 -18.78
N ASN A 247 -9.36 14.52 -18.03
CA ASN A 247 -9.97 13.27 -18.44
C ASN A 247 -10.83 12.68 -17.32
N ILE A 248 -11.85 11.94 -17.72
CA ILE A 248 -12.62 11.09 -16.80
C ILE A 248 -11.75 9.90 -16.40
N ILE A 249 -11.76 9.59 -15.10
CA ILE A 249 -11.09 8.43 -14.51
C ILE A 249 -12.07 7.28 -14.34
N GLU A 250 -13.23 7.58 -13.79
CA GLU A 250 -14.32 6.65 -13.59
C GLU A 250 -15.63 7.45 -13.58
N SER A 251 -16.70 6.87 -14.08
CA SER A 251 -18.04 7.42 -13.94
C SER A 251 -19.02 6.32 -13.60
N GLY A 252 -20.06 6.67 -12.83
CA GLY A 252 -21.11 5.73 -12.47
C GLY A 252 -22.41 6.46 -12.18
N PHE A 253 -23.52 5.87 -12.62
CA PHE A 253 -24.86 6.35 -12.32
C PHE A 253 -25.55 5.41 -11.35
N GLN A 254 -25.92 5.92 -10.18
CA GLN A 254 -26.66 5.16 -9.17
C GLN A 254 -27.59 6.10 -8.41
N ARG A 255 -28.82 5.63 -8.10
CA ARG A 255 -29.80 6.37 -7.30
C ARG A 255 -30.05 7.80 -7.82
N ASN A 256 -30.30 7.95 -9.12
CA ASN A 256 -30.53 9.23 -9.80
C ASN A 256 -29.37 10.23 -9.69
N MET A 257 -28.14 9.75 -9.55
CA MET A 257 -26.95 10.57 -9.42
C MET A 257 -25.84 10.03 -10.34
N LEU A 258 -25.38 10.89 -11.24
CA LEU A 258 -24.15 10.67 -11.99
C LEU A 258 -22.98 11.19 -11.16
N GLN A 259 -22.05 10.30 -10.81
CA GLN A 259 -20.77 10.65 -10.23
C GLN A 259 -19.67 10.48 -11.29
N ILE A 260 -18.81 11.49 -11.44
CA ILE A 260 -17.69 11.49 -12.38
C ILE A 260 -16.42 11.80 -11.59
N ALA A 261 -15.49 10.85 -11.54
CA ALA A 261 -14.15 11.06 -11.03
C ALA A 261 -13.25 11.61 -12.14
N THR A 262 -12.49 12.65 -11.83
CA THR A 262 -11.60 13.34 -12.79
C THR A 262 -10.14 13.11 -12.46
N ASN A 263 -9.24 13.50 -13.35
CA ASN A 263 -7.80 13.54 -13.09
C ASN A 263 -7.30 14.89 -12.55
N TRP A 264 -8.19 15.80 -12.18
CA TRP A 264 -7.84 17.10 -11.60
C TRP A 264 -7.51 16.97 -10.13
N THR A 265 -6.44 17.64 -9.69
CA THR A 265 -5.96 17.65 -8.30
C THR A 265 -6.11 19.04 -7.68
N ASP A 266 -5.89 19.16 -6.36
CA ASP A 266 -5.92 20.45 -5.64
C ASP A 266 -4.97 21.49 -6.27
N GLU A 267 -3.82 21.04 -6.76
CA GLU A 267 -2.85 21.92 -7.43
C GLU A 267 -3.42 22.45 -8.75
N CYS A 268 -4.13 21.62 -9.51
CA CYS A 268 -4.81 22.04 -10.73
C CYS A 268 -5.86 23.12 -10.42
N ILE A 269 -6.71 22.88 -9.41
CA ILE A 269 -7.75 23.83 -9.00
C ILE A 269 -7.15 25.18 -8.58
N LYS A 270 -6.11 25.15 -7.73
CA LYS A 270 -5.43 26.36 -7.25
C LYS A 270 -4.84 27.16 -8.40
N ARG A 271 -4.18 26.49 -9.35
CA ARG A 271 -3.59 27.14 -10.54
C ARG A 271 -4.63 27.70 -11.52
N ALA A 272 -5.80 27.06 -11.63
CA ALA A 272 -6.93 27.63 -12.39
C ALA A 272 -7.62 28.80 -11.65
N GLY A 273 -7.29 29.03 -10.37
CA GLY A 273 -7.81 30.13 -9.57
C GLY A 273 -9.28 29.96 -9.15
N PHE A 274 -9.82 28.74 -9.14
CA PHE A 274 -11.20 28.52 -8.67
C PHE A 274 -11.31 28.76 -7.17
N LYS A 275 -12.42 29.38 -6.75
CA LYS A 275 -12.75 29.66 -5.34
C LYS A 275 -14.08 29.04 -4.98
N THR A 276 -14.26 28.61 -3.74
CA THR A 276 -15.56 28.08 -3.24
C THR A 276 -16.74 28.96 -3.69
N LYS A 277 -17.82 28.31 -4.16
CA LYS A 277 -19.03 28.89 -4.78
C LYS A 277 -18.84 29.55 -6.15
N SER A 278 -17.69 29.35 -6.81
CA SER A 278 -17.55 29.72 -8.23
C SER A 278 -18.58 28.94 -9.06
N LYS A 279 -19.29 29.66 -9.93
CA LYS A 279 -20.09 29.05 -10.99
C LYS A 279 -19.16 28.62 -12.12
N LEU A 280 -19.18 27.33 -12.43
CA LEU A 280 -18.41 26.75 -13.51
C LEU A 280 -19.35 26.21 -14.58
N VAL A 281 -18.89 26.22 -15.83
CA VAL A 281 -19.50 25.50 -16.94
C VAL A 281 -18.67 24.24 -17.18
N LEU A 282 -19.27 23.09 -16.89
CA LEU A 282 -18.79 21.78 -17.26
C LEU A 282 -19.10 21.51 -18.73
N GLN A 283 -18.08 21.21 -19.51
CA GLN A 283 -18.20 20.73 -20.88
C GLN A 283 -17.79 19.25 -20.90
N ILE A 284 -18.73 18.39 -21.28
CA ILE A 284 -18.53 16.94 -21.33
C ILE A 284 -19.36 16.36 -22.47
N SER A 285 -18.72 15.59 -23.34
CA SER A 285 -19.32 15.14 -24.61
C SER A 285 -19.90 16.33 -25.39
N ASP A 286 -21.20 16.31 -25.70
CA ASP A 286 -21.96 17.33 -26.41
C ASP A 286 -22.75 18.27 -25.48
N LYS A 287 -22.51 18.21 -24.16
CA LYS A 287 -23.27 18.97 -23.15
C LYS A 287 -22.44 20.06 -22.49
N GLU A 288 -23.09 21.20 -22.27
CA GLU A 288 -22.65 22.23 -21.33
C GLU A 288 -23.57 22.27 -20.11
N ILE A 289 -23.00 22.18 -18.92
CA ILE A 289 -23.74 22.04 -17.67
C ILE A 289 -23.18 23.03 -16.66
N GLU A 290 -24.01 23.94 -16.16
CA GLU A 290 -23.62 24.79 -15.03
C GLU A 290 -23.53 23.97 -13.74
N ILE A 291 -22.41 24.08 -13.04
CA ILE A 291 -22.11 23.41 -11.77
C ILE A 291 -21.53 24.40 -10.74
N ASP A 292 -21.74 24.09 -9.46
CA ASP A 292 -21.13 24.82 -8.34
C ASP A 292 -19.79 24.18 -7.94
N PHE A 293 -18.75 24.99 -7.71
CA PHE A 293 -17.49 24.49 -7.16
C PHE A 293 -17.42 24.65 -5.64
N TYR A 294 -16.94 23.63 -4.94
CA TYR A 294 -16.63 23.70 -3.52
C TYR A 294 -15.21 23.18 -3.22
N GLU A 295 -14.46 23.90 -2.40
CA GLU A 295 -13.12 23.46 -1.94
C GLU A 295 -13.19 22.36 -0.88
N SER A 296 -14.37 22.12 -0.32
CA SER A 296 -14.65 21.02 0.60
C SER A 296 -16.09 20.54 0.40
N PHE A 297 -16.45 19.39 0.98
CA PHE A 297 -17.78 18.84 0.79
C PHE A 297 -18.87 19.80 1.31
N PRO A 298 -19.88 20.14 0.50
CA PRO A 298 -20.86 21.14 0.90
C PRO A 298 -21.83 20.62 1.97
N PRO A 299 -22.55 21.51 2.69
CA PRO A 299 -23.53 21.11 3.69
C PRO A 299 -24.62 20.22 3.09
N ARG A 300 -25.12 19.23 3.84
CA ARG A 300 -26.15 18.30 3.35
C ARG A 300 -27.41 18.99 2.83
N SER A 301 -27.76 20.15 3.38
CA SER A 301 -28.90 20.96 2.93
C SER A 301 -28.79 21.47 1.49
N THR A 302 -27.59 21.52 0.93
CA THR A 302 -27.33 21.93 -0.46
C THR A 302 -27.30 20.75 -1.44
N ILE A 303 -27.37 19.51 -0.93
CA ILE A 303 -27.29 18.29 -1.70
C ILE A 303 -28.70 17.70 -1.80
N GLY A 304 -29.34 17.87 -2.96
CA GLY A 304 -30.67 17.36 -3.24
C GLY A 304 -30.91 17.16 -4.74
N PRO A 305 -32.11 16.71 -5.14
CA PRO A 305 -32.48 16.59 -6.55
C PRO A 305 -32.25 17.92 -7.29
N GLY A 306 -31.62 17.84 -8.47
CA GLY A 306 -31.21 18.97 -9.29
C GLY A 306 -29.83 19.56 -8.95
N ALA A 307 -29.20 19.16 -7.84
CA ALA A 307 -27.89 19.69 -7.46
C ALA A 307 -26.78 19.22 -8.42
N LYS A 308 -25.88 20.14 -8.78
CA LYS A 308 -24.77 19.90 -9.70
C LYS A 308 -23.52 20.58 -9.18
N PHE A 309 -22.50 19.83 -8.80
CA PHE A 309 -21.33 20.40 -8.15
C PHE A 309 -20.05 19.60 -8.33
N MET A 310 -18.92 20.28 -8.16
CA MET A 310 -17.57 19.72 -8.13
C MET A 310 -16.95 19.89 -6.75
N VAL A 311 -16.27 18.86 -6.25
CA VAL A 311 -15.79 18.75 -4.86
C VAL A 311 -14.56 17.82 -4.77
N PRO A 312 -13.64 18.00 -3.81
CA PRO A 312 -12.54 17.06 -3.62
C PRO A 312 -13.02 15.66 -3.26
N ASN A 313 -12.35 14.63 -3.78
CA ASN A 313 -12.55 13.25 -3.39
C ASN A 313 -11.95 13.03 -1.99
N ARG A 314 -12.77 12.77 -0.98
CA ARG A 314 -12.26 12.49 0.38
C ARG A 314 -11.39 11.24 0.50
N ARG A 315 -11.37 10.38 -0.52
CA ARG A 315 -10.64 9.10 -0.54
C ARG A 315 -9.47 9.09 -1.52
N GLY A 316 -9.17 10.20 -2.20
CA GLY A 316 -8.11 10.27 -3.19
C GLY A 316 -7.67 11.70 -3.49
N ASP A 317 -6.63 11.86 -4.32
CA ASP A 317 -6.02 13.18 -4.59
C ASP A 317 -6.70 13.94 -5.73
N ASN A 318 -7.93 13.57 -6.09
CA ASN A 318 -8.64 14.08 -7.26
C ASN A 318 -9.99 14.73 -6.95
N TYR A 319 -10.63 15.32 -7.95
CA TYR A 319 -11.96 15.92 -7.83
C TYR A 319 -13.07 15.04 -8.42
N LEU A 320 -14.22 15.07 -7.75
CA LEU A 320 -15.47 14.45 -8.18
C LEU A 320 -16.45 15.52 -8.66
N ILE A 321 -17.21 15.19 -9.69
CA ILE A 321 -18.39 15.93 -10.12
C ILE A 321 -19.62 15.07 -9.83
N TYR A 322 -20.63 15.70 -9.24
CA TYR A 322 -21.93 15.10 -8.96
C TYR A 322 -23.01 15.85 -9.73
N LEU A 323 -23.83 15.10 -10.46
CA LEU A 323 -25.04 15.59 -11.13
C LEU A 323 -26.24 14.77 -10.63
N ILE A 324 -27.04 15.35 -9.74
CA ILE A 324 -28.11 14.65 -9.01
C ILE A 324 -29.44 14.84 -9.75
N SER A 325 -29.65 14.12 -10.85
CA SER A 325 -30.94 14.10 -11.56
C SER A 325 -31.03 12.85 -12.44
N PRO A 326 -32.23 12.25 -12.60
CA PRO A 326 -32.43 11.13 -13.52
C PRO A 326 -32.12 11.49 -14.99
N GLU A 327 -32.16 12.77 -15.36
CA GLU A 327 -31.90 13.22 -16.74
C GLU A 327 -30.47 12.90 -17.23
N TYR A 328 -29.53 12.63 -16.32
CA TYR A 328 -28.13 12.33 -16.63
C TYR A 328 -27.85 10.85 -16.86
N GLU A 329 -28.84 9.96 -16.74
CA GLU A 329 -28.67 8.51 -16.97
C GLU A 329 -28.11 8.24 -18.38
N LYS A 330 -28.74 8.80 -19.42
CA LYS A 330 -28.27 8.70 -20.81
C LYS A 330 -26.90 9.33 -21.07
N LEU A 331 -26.50 10.32 -20.26
CA LEU A 331 -25.15 10.87 -20.35
C LEU A 331 -24.15 9.86 -19.81
N ALA A 332 -24.45 9.24 -18.66
CA ALA A 332 -23.58 8.27 -18.00
C ALA A 332 -23.20 7.09 -18.90
N GLU A 333 -24.14 6.61 -19.71
CA GLU A 333 -23.92 5.53 -20.69
C GLU A 333 -22.87 5.87 -21.77
N LYS A 334 -22.63 7.17 -22.02
CA LYS A 334 -21.65 7.65 -23.01
C LYS A 334 -20.29 8.01 -22.40
N LEU A 335 -20.16 7.96 -21.07
CA LEU A 335 -18.93 8.37 -20.40
C LEU A 335 -18.00 7.18 -20.27
N GLU A 336 -16.88 7.25 -20.99
CA GLU A 336 -15.82 6.25 -20.94
C GLU A 336 -14.61 6.76 -20.15
N PRO A 337 -13.82 5.86 -19.54
CA PRO A 337 -12.53 6.24 -18.98
C PRO A 337 -11.64 6.91 -20.04
N LEU A 338 -10.88 7.92 -19.62
CA LEU A 338 -10.08 8.81 -20.45
C LEU A 338 -10.85 9.74 -21.40
N LEU A 339 -12.19 9.77 -21.38
CA LEU A 339 -12.92 10.76 -22.17
C LEU A 339 -12.53 12.19 -21.74
N PRO A 340 -12.24 13.11 -22.67
CA PRO A 340 -11.93 14.49 -22.34
C PRO A 340 -13.09 15.19 -21.61
N ILE A 341 -12.74 15.96 -20.59
CA ILE A 341 -13.68 16.75 -19.79
C ILE A 341 -13.06 18.12 -19.52
N ARG A 342 -13.89 19.16 -19.48
CA ARG A 342 -13.43 20.53 -19.21
C ARG A 342 -14.35 21.26 -18.26
N VAL A 343 -13.79 22.07 -17.38
CA VAL A 343 -14.52 23.11 -16.66
C VAL A 343 -13.93 24.48 -16.98
N LYS A 344 -14.78 25.48 -17.10
CA LYS A 344 -14.39 26.90 -17.23
C LYS A 344 -15.23 27.74 -16.26
N ARG A 345 -14.66 28.81 -15.73
CA ARG A 345 -15.42 29.80 -14.96
C ARG A 345 -16.49 30.39 -15.89
N LYS A 346 -17.71 30.51 -15.36
CA LYS A 346 -18.81 31.15 -16.08
C LYS A 346 -18.56 32.63 -16.28
#